data_AF-A0A7X5E2D7-F1
#
_entry.id   AF-A0A7X5E2D7-F1
#
_cell.length_a   1.000
_cell.length_b   1.000
_cell.length_c   1.000
_cell.angle_alpha   90.00
_cell.angle_beta   90.00
_cell.angle_gamma   90.00
#
_symmetry.space_group_name_H-M   'P 1'
#
loop_
_entity.id
_entity.type
_entity.pdbx_description
1 polymer ?
#
loop_
_entity_poly.entity_id
_entity_poly.type
_entity_poly.pdbx_seq_one_letter_code
_entity_poly.pdbx_strand_id
1 'polypeptide(L)'
;MFFMMGITPKQWELPFSQQGICPVCGRMSRFEVWVTAQCLSLFLIPVFRFGKRYMLSAVCCGAACELPAELGKAIERGEIESVDLSTMPFSRSRERRCPGCGRESDPSFQFCPYCGTPL
;
A
#
# COMPACT_ATOMS: atom_id res chain seq x y z
N MET A 1 -6.95 39.75 -0.38
CA MET A 1 -6.35 38.74 -1.27
C MET A 1 -6.50 37.40 -0.59
N PHE A 2 -7.11 36.40 -1.25
CA PHE A 2 -7.28 35.06 -0.67
C PHE A 2 -6.11 34.17 -1.11
N PHE A 3 -5.35 33.65 -0.16
CA PHE A 3 -4.37 32.60 -0.40
C PHE A 3 -5.07 31.25 -0.22
N MET A 4 -5.21 30.48 -1.31
CA MET A 4 -5.69 29.10 -1.23
C MET A 4 -4.49 28.15 -1.30
N MET A 5 -4.28 27.43 -0.20
CA MET A 5 -3.28 26.37 -0.07
C MET A 5 -4.01 25.05 0.22
N GLY A 6 -3.49 23.96 -0.34
CA GLY A 6 -4.02 22.62 -0.10
C GLY A 6 -2.90 21.58 -0.11
N ILE A 7 -3.06 20.55 0.72
CA ILE A 7 -2.19 19.38 0.74
C ILE A 7 -3.02 18.20 0.28
N THR A 8 -2.65 17.61 -0.86
CA THR A 8 -3.39 16.47 -1.43
C THR A 8 -2.44 15.28 -1.57
N PRO A 9 -2.84 14.07 -1.12
CA PRO A 9 -2.05 12.86 -1.37
C PRO A 9 -2.12 12.50 -2.87
N LYS A 10 -0.97 12.20 -3.45
CA LYS A 10 -0.84 11.71 -4.82
C LYS A 10 -0.17 10.35 -4.80
N GLN A 11 -0.80 9.37 -5.44
CA GLN A 11 -0.29 8.01 -5.57
C GLN A 11 0.08 7.69 -7.03
N TRP A 12 1.13 6.90 -7.22
CA TRP A 12 1.52 6.34 -8.52
C TRP A 12 2.25 5.01 -8.33
N GLU A 13 2.18 4.14 -9.33
CA GLU A 13 2.91 2.86 -9.36
C GLU A 13 4.34 3.05 -9.89
N LEU A 14 5.28 2.25 -9.37
CA LEU A 14 6.63 2.11 -9.94
C LEU A 14 6.69 0.83 -10.79
N PRO A 15 7.42 0.82 -11.92
CA PRO A 15 7.61 -0.36 -12.76
C PRO A 15 8.60 -1.35 -12.11
N PHE A 16 8.28 -1.81 -10.91
CA PHE A 16 9.04 -2.79 -10.16
C PHE A 16 8.20 -4.06 -10.04
N SER A 17 8.65 -5.15 -10.68
CA SER A 17 7.93 -6.41 -10.72
C SER A 17 8.83 -7.54 -10.23
N GLN A 18 8.83 -7.78 -8.93
CA GLN A 18 9.52 -8.91 -8.33
C GLN A 18 8.54 -10.07 -8.08
N GLN A 19 8.96 -11.29 -8.35
CA GLN A 19 8.22 -12.49 -7.97
C GLN A 19 8.90 -13.13 -6.75
N GLY A 20 8.10 -13.57 -5.79
CA GLY A 20 8.62 -14.23 -4.61
C GLY A 20 7.53 -14.95 -3.83
N ILE A 21 7.93 -15.66 -2.79
CA ILE A 21 7.00 -16.32 -1.88
C ILE A 21 6.50 -15.27 -0.89
N CYS A 22 5.18 -15.11 -0.79
CA CYS A 22 4.58 -14.21 0.17
C CYS A 22 4.85 -14.71 1.61
N PRO A 23 5.49 -13.93 2.49
CA PRO A 23 5.76 -14.35 3.87
C PRO A 23 4.48 -14.50 4.69
N VAL A 24 3.36 -13.93 4.23
CA VAL A 24 2.07 -13.96 4.94
C VAL A 24 1.20 -15.17 4.56
N CYS A 25 1.19 -15.57 3.28
CA CYS A 25 0.32 -16.66 2.81
C CYS A 25 1.07 -17.88 2.23
N GLY A 26 2.39 -17.80 2.09
CA GLY A 26 3.22 -18.89 1.58
C GLY A 26 3.05 -19.19 0.08
N ARG A 27 2.24 -18.41 -0.65
CA ARG A 27 2.03 -18.59 -2.09
C ARG A 27 3.03 -17.73 -2.88
N MET A 28 3.36 -18.19 -4.08
CA MET A 28 4.15 -17.40 -5.01
C MET A 28 3.29 -16.25 -5.55
N SER A 29 3.78 -15.02 -5.42
CA SER A 29 3.07 -13.83 -5.83
C SER A 29 3.98 -12.80 -6.47
N ARG A 30 3.40 -11.96 -7.30
CA ARG A 30 4.02 -10.73 -7.77
C ARG A 30 3.88 -9.66 -6.70
N PHE A 31 4.95 -8.90 -6.51
CA PHE A 31 4.99 -7.73 -5.65
C PHE A 31 5.01 -6.48 -6.52
N GLU A 32 4.17 -5.52 -6.15
CA GLU A 32 4.02 -4.23 -6.82
C GLU A 32 4.37 -3.13 -5.82
N VAL A 33 4.98 -2.06 -6.30
CA VAL A 33 5.37 -0.92 -5.46
C VAL A 33 4.54 0.30 -5.81
N TRP A 34 3.83 0.82 -4.82
CA TRP A 34 3.03 2.03 -4.89
C TRP A 34 3.71 3.14 -4.09
N VAL A 35 3.84 4.31 -4.69
CA VAL A 35 4.40 5.49 -4.01
C VAL A 35 3.28 6.46 -3.72
N THR A 36 3.16 6.86 -2.46
CA THR A 36 2.27 7.94 -2.02
C THR A 36 3.11 9.14 -1.60
N ALA A 37 2.87 10.30 -2.18
CA ALA A 37 3.53 11.54 -1.77
C ALA A 37 2.51 12.65 -1.54
N GLN A 38 2.82 13.55 -0.62
CA GLN A 38 2.01 14.73 -0.39
C GLN A 38 2.38 15.80 -1.42
N CYS A 39 1.37 16.36 -2.09
CA CYS A 39 1.54 17.46 -3.04
C CYS A 39 0.95 18.74 -2.43
N LEU A 40 1.78 19.76 -2.25
CA LEU A 40 1.34 21.10 -1.88
C LEU A 40 0.90 21.84 -3.15
N SER A 41 -0.38 22.18 -3.20
CA SER A 41 -0.94 23.04 -4.24
C SER A 41 -1.12 24.45 -3.72
N LEU A 42 -0.58 25.43 -4.45
CA LEU A 42 -0.78 26.86 -4.21
C LEU A 42 -1.64 27.38 -5.38
N PHE A 43 -2.79 27.98 -5.11
CA PHE A 43 -3.73 28.40 -6.16
C PHE A 43 -4.09 27.27 -7.14
N LEU A 44 -4.29 26.05 -6.62
CA LEU A 44 -4.56 24.84 -7.41
C LEU A 44 -3.42 24.39 -8.35
N ILE A 45 -2.26 25.05 -8.35
CA ILE A 45 -1.08 24.61 -9.09
C ILE A 45 -0.21 23.74 -8.16
N PRO A 46 0.10 22.47 -8.50
CA PRO A 46 0.96 21.62 -7.68
C PRO A 46 2.41 22.14 -7.72
N VAL A 47 2.89 22.73 -6.63
CA VAL A 47 4.21 23.40 -6.58
C VAL A 47 5.28 22.51 -5.96
N PHE A 48 4.92 21.74 -4.94
CA PHE A 48 5.90 20.98 -4.16
C PHE A 48 5.41 19.56 -3.87
N ARG A 49 6.31 18.58 -3.91
CA ARG A 49 6.03 17.16 -3.58
C ARG A 49 6.98 16.73 -2.48
N PHE A 50 6.45 16.23 -1.36
CA PHE A 50 7.23 15.82 -0.20
C PHE A 50 6.62 14.61 0.51
N GLY A 51 7.38 14.00 1.41
CA GLY A 51 6.92 12.85 2.21
C GLY A 51 6.58 11.62 1.36
N LYS A 52 7.42 11.28 0.36
CA LYS A 52 7.26 10.03 -0.40
C LYS A 52 7.28 8.83 0.55
N ARG A 53 6.21 8.04 0.53
CA ARG A 53 6.08 6.75 1.20
C ARG A 53 6.01 5.68 0.14
N TYR A 54 6.81 4.64 0.29
CA TYR A 54 6.86 3.53 -0.65
C TYR A 54 6.13 2.36 0.01
N MET A 55 5.10 1.83 -0.64
CA MET A 55 4.35 0.66 -0.20
C MET A 55 4.57 -0.50 -1.15
N LEU A 56 4.96 -1.64 -0.60
CA LEU A 56 5.05 -2.91 -1.31
C LEU A 56 3.75 -3.67 -1.07
N SER A 57 3.03 -4.02 -2.12
CA SER A 57 1.80 -4.82 -2.02
C SER A 57 1.96 -6.17 -2.74
N ALA A 58 1.54 -7.24 -2.09
CA ALA A 58 1.50 -8.58 -2.65
C ALA A 58 0.13 -8.88 -3.28
N VAL A 59 0.11 -9.22 -4.57
CA VAL A 59 -1.13 -9.46 -5.33
C VAL A 59 -1.94 -10.65 -4.80
N CYS A 60 -1.29 -11.65 -4.18
CA CYS A 60 -1.95 -12.90 -3.76
C CYS A 60 -2.94 -12.76 -2.61
N CYS A 61 -2.64 -11.91 -1.63
CA CYS A 61 -3.40 -11.83 -0.39
C CYS A 61 -3.64 -10.39 0.08
N GLY A 62 -3.23 -9.40 -0.72
CA GLY A 62 -3.34 -7.98 -0.36
C GLY A 62 -2.41 -7.54 0.77
N ALA A 63 -1.43 -8.38 1.16
CA ALA A 63 -0.48 -7.99 2.19
C ALA A 63 0.34 -6.79 1.70
N ALA A 64 0.40 -5.74 2.51
CA ALA A 64 1.13 -4.53 2.21
C ALA A 64 2.15 -4.22 3.32
N CYS A 65 3.30 -3.69 2.90
CA CYS A 65 4.37 -3.26 3.80
C CYS A 65 4.85 -1.88 3.38
N GLU A 66 5.15 -1.02 4.35
CA GLU A 66 5.87 0.22 4.09
C GLU A 66 7.36 -0.10 3.94
N LEU A 67 7.97 0.32 2.82
CA LEU A 67 9.43 0.21 2.66
C LEU A 67 10.10 1.42 3.31
N PRO A 68 11.30 1.22 3.90
CA PRO A 68 12.14 2.34 4.28
C PRO A 68 12.48 3.20 3.05
N ALA A 69 12.52 4.51 3.27
CA ALA A 69 12.71 5.49 2.20
C ALA A 69 14.02 5.29 1.40
N GLU A 70 15.04 4.70 2.00
CA GLU A 70 16.31 4.37 1.34
C GLU A 70 16.12 3.30 0.27
N LEU A 71 15.46 2.19 0.60
CA LEU A 71 15.17 1.11 -0.35
C LEU A 71 14.20 1.59 -1.44
N GLY A 72 13.18 2.36 -1.06
CA GLY A 72 12.23 2.92 -2.01
C GLY A 72 12.89 3.83 -3.06
N LYS A 73 13.84 4.68 -2.64
CA LYS A 73 14.62 5.52 -3.56
C LYS A 73 15.57 4.70 -4.44
N ALA A 74 16.18 3.65 -3.91
CA ALA A 74 17.05 2.77 -4.68
C ALA A 74 16.28 2.03 -5.78
N ILE A 75 15.05 1.58 -5.49
CA ILE A 75 14.13 1.00 -6.47
C ILE A 75 13.71 2.04 -7.52
N GLU A 76 13.37 3.27 -7.10
CA GLU A 76 13.03 4.36 -8.02
C GLU A 76 14.20 4.73 -8.95
N ARG A 77 15.45 4.58 -8.48
CA ARG A 77 16.66 4.77 -9.29
C ARG A 77 17.04 3.58 -10.16
N GLY A 78 16.40 2.41 -9.98
CA GLY A 78 16.75 1.18 -10.67
C GLY A 78 18.07 0.54 -10.19
N GLU A 79 18.55 0.90 -9.00
CA GLU A 79 19.78 0.33 -8.42
C GLU A 79 19.53 -1.05 -7.80
N ILE A 80 18.29 -1.36 -7.42
CA ILE A 80 17.91 -2.60 -6.74
C ILE A 80 16.74 -3.23 -7.49
N GLU A 81 16.95 -4.42 -8.04
CA GLU A 81 15.92 -5.22 -8.72
C GLU A 81 15.29 -6.27 -7.79
N SER A 82 15.91 -6.57 -6.64
CA SER A 82 15.42 -7.55 -5.68
C SER A 82 15.42 -7.00 -4.25
N VAL A 83 14.26 -7.06 -3.60
CA VAL A 83 14.11 -6.75 -2.17
C VAL A 83 13.96 -8.06 -1.39
N ASP A 84 14.57 -8.13 -0.21
CA ASP A 84 14.36 -9.23 0.72
C ASP A 84 12.97 -9.16 1.37
N LEU A 85 12.05 -9.94 0.82
CA LEU A 85 10.65 -10.02 1.24
C LEU A 85 10.50 -10.63 2.64
N SER A 86 11.44 -11.47 3.06
CA SER A 86 11.43 -12.24 4.31
C SER A 86 11.61 -11.37 5.56
N THR A 87 12.36 -10.27 5.41
CA THR A 87 12.75 -9.38 6.52
C THR A 87 11.77 -8.21 6.67
N MET A 88 10.90 -8.01 5.68
CA MET A 88 9.92 -6.93 5.68
C MET A 88 8.73 -7.28 6.57
N PRO A 89 8.28 -6.36 7.46
CA PRO A 89 7.11 -6.57 8.30
C PRO A 89 5.82 -6.46 7.48
N PHE A 90 5.56 -7.47 6.64
CA PHE A 90 4.31 -7.53 5.89
C PHE A 90 3.13 -7.57 6.86
N SER A 91 2.35 -6.51 6.84
CA SER A 91 1.06 -6.48 7.52
C SER A 91 0.01 -6.98 6.54
N ARG A 92 -0.72 -8.02 6.92
CA ARG A 92 -1.99 -8.31 6.26
C ARG A 92 -2.92 -7.16 6.65
N SER A 93 -3.55 -6.48 5.69
CA SER A 93 -4.71 -5.66 6.01
C SER A 93 -5.63 -6.56 6.84
N ARG A 94 -5.95 -6.15 8.07
CA ARG A 94 -6.90 -6.88 8.93
C ARG A 94 -8.32 -6.69 8.39
N GLU A 95 -8.51 -6.75 7.08
CA GLU A 95 -9.80 -6.87 6.46
C GLU A 95 -10.27 -8.28 6.76
N ARG A 96 -11.01 -8.39 7.88
CA ARG A 96 -11.70 -9.63 8.21
C ARG A 96 -12.65 -9.89 7.06
N ARG A 97 -12.50 -11.03 6.40
CA ARG A 97 -13.55 -11.52 5.51
C ARG A 97 -14.58 -12.23 6.37
N CYS A 98 -15.84 -11.96 6.07
CA CYS A 98 -16.92 -12.67 6.74
C CYS A 98 -16.80 -14.18 6.49
N PRO A 99 -16.82 -15.03 7.54
CA PRO A 99 -16.76 -16.48 7.35
C PRO A 99 -18.01 -17.05 6.67
N GLY A 100 -19.14 -16.34 6.71
CA GLY A 100 -20.38 -16.76 6.06
C GLY A 100 -20.45 -16.41 4.57
N CYS A 101 -20.15 -15.17 4.20
CA CYS A 101 -20.35 -14.68 2.83
C CYS A 101 -19.06 -14.34 2.05
N GLY A 102 -17.90 -14.41 2.70
CA GLY A 102 -16.59 -14.17 2.08
C GLY A 102 -16.28 -12.73 1.70
N ARG A 103 -17.20 -11.78 1.95
CA ARG A 103 -16.98 -10.35 1.67
C ARG A 103 -16.06 -9.71 2.69
N GLU A 104 -15.32 -8.72 2.24
CA GLU A 104 -14.54 -7.83 3.10
C GLU A 104 -15.48 -7.09 4.05
N SER A 105 -15.11 -7.10 5.32
CA SER A 105 -15.86 -6.45 6.37
C SER A 105 -14.89 -5.73 7.30
N ASP A 106 -15.29 -4.52 7.69
CA ASP A 106 -14.49 -3.72 8.60
C ASP A 106 -14.39 -4.44 9.95
N PRO A 107 -13.17 -4.59 10.52
CA PRO A 107 -12.97 -5.24 11.82
C PRO A 107 -13.67 -4.51 12.99
N SER A 108 -14.23 -3.32 12.77
CA SER A 108 -15.02 -2.57 13.75
C SER A 108 -16.47 -3.07 13.88
N PHE A 109 -16.98 -3.85 12.92
CA PHE A 109 -18.34 -4.41 12.99
C PHE A 109 -18.35 -5.76 13.74
N GLN A 110 -19.31 -5.93 14.65
CA GLN A 110 -19.54 -7.21 15.34
C GLN A 110 -20.22 -8.26 14.46
N PHE A 111 -20.97 -7.81 13.44
CA PHE A 111 -21.73 -8.66 12.52
C PHE A 111 -21.57 -8.17 11.07
N CYS A 112 -21.57 -9.10 10.11
CA CYS A 112 -21.46 -8.76 8.71
C CYS A 112 -22.74 -8.05 8.19
N PRO A 113 -22.64 -6.84 7.61
CA PRO A 113 -23.81 -6.10 7.13
C PRO A 113 -24.54 -6.77 5.96
N TYR A 114 -23.89 -7.74 5.29
CA TYR A 114 -24.46 -8.43 4.13
C TYR A 114 -25.15 -9.76 4.46
N CYS A 115 -24.81 -10.40 5.58
CA CYS A 115 -25.32 -11.75 5.89
C CYS A 115 -25.58 -12.02 7.37
N GLY A 116 -25.29 -11.06 8.26
CA GLY A 116 -25.56 -11.18 9.69
C GLY A 116 -24.65 -12.14 10.46
N THR A 117 -23.67 -12.78 9.80
CA THR A 117 -22.73 -13.67 10.48
C THR A 117 -21.79 -12.86 11.40
N PRO A 118 -21.47 -13.33 12.62
CA PRO A 118 -20.50 -12.68 13.49
C PRO A 118 -19.09 -12.67 12.85
N LEU A 119 -18.39 -11.55 13.00
CA LEU A 119 -17.09 -11.25 12.36
C LEU A 119 -15.88 -11.42 13.29
#